data_AF-A0A355S117-F1
#
_entry.id   AF-A0A355S117-F1
#
_cell.length_a   1.000
_cell.length_b   1.000
_cell.length_c   1.000
_cell.angle_alpha   90.00
_cell.angle_beta   90.00
_cell.angle_gamma   90.00
#
_symmetry.space_group_name_H-M   'P 1'
#
loop_
_entity.id
_entity.type
_entity.pdbx_description
1 polymer ?
#
loop_
_entity_poly.entity_id
_entity_poly.type
_entity_poly.pdbx_seq_one_letter_code
_entity_poly.pdbx_strand_id
1 'polypeptide(L)'
;MKFKKISILSIMVKMNIALAVGLFICSIALLGVDTVSFFTSGTSGNVEMSTAPVDEIIKTMEISKQNPNGIKLVKADSFPSNPVIFFSIEGDAAKYVSNINPVRLDKSEAVVPIDLNISLPNCINNILDHSSNKNDDPIKGKIRIKFLNEYINEPVEFEFTREYLLEQYFKGLKEDDKNKKIFAAMDKEQKKETT
;
A
#
# COMPACT_ATOMS: atom_id res chain seq x y z
N MET A 1 48.36 26.72 -25.38
CA MET A 1 46.93 26.35 -25.18
C MET A 1 46.14 26.86 -26.39
N LYS A 2 45.78 26.01 -27.35
CA LYS A 2 45.09 26.43 -28.59
C LYS A 2 43.58 26.43 -28.33
N PHE A 3 42.98 27.61 -28.14
CA PHE A 3 41.52 27.73 -28.07
C PHE A 3 40.93 27.47 -29.46
N LYS A 4 40.25 26.34 -29.61
CA LYS A 4 39.53 25.96 -30.83
C LYS A 4 38.39 26.96 -31.02
N LYS A 5 38.40 27.71 -32.12
CA LYS A 5 37.36 28.70 -32.46
C LYS A 5 36.05 27.93 -32.68
N ILE A 6 35.19 27.89 -31.67
CA ILE A 6 33.88 27.22 -31.75
C ILE A 6 33.02 28.09 -32.67
N SER A 7 32.63 27.55 -33.83
CA SER A 7 31.73 28.29 -34.72
C SER A 7 30.33 28.31 -34.10
N ILE A 8 29.67 29.46 -34.14
CA ILE A 8 28.28 29.64 -33.63
C ILE A 8 27.34 28.61 -34.28
N LEU A 9 27.61 28.23 -35.52
CA LEU A 9 26.91 27.16 -36.24
C LEU A 9 26.99 25.81 -35.50
N SER A 10 28.16 25.46 -34.95
CA SER A 10 28.32 24.22 -34.19
C SER A 10 27.56 24.21 -32.86
N ILE A 11 27.32 25.38 -32.26
CA ILE A 11 26.51 25.52 -31.04
C ILE A 11 25.03 25.38 -31.40
N MET A 12 24.58 26.04 -32.47
CA MET A 12 23.20 25.95 -32.94
C MET A 12 22.83 24.51 -33.35
N VAL A 13 23.73 23.79 -34.02
CA VAL A 13 23.49 22.37 -34.38
C VAL A 13 23.34 21.51 -33.13
N LYS A 14 24.22 21.67 -32.12
CA LYS A 14 24.12 20.90 -30.87
C LYS A 14 22.84 21.17 -30.09
N MET A 15 22.39 22.43 -30.07
CA MET A 15 21.16 22.82 -29.39
C MET A 15 19.92 22.20 -30.04
N ASN A 16 19.88 22.18 -31.38
CA ASN A 16 18.79 21.53 -32.13
C ASN A 16 18.77 20.01 -31.92
N ILE A 17 19.94 19.35 -31.87
CA ILE A 17 20.04 17.92 -31.57
C ILE A 17 19.49 17.62 -30.17
N ALA A 18 19.88 18.40 -29.15
CA ALA A 18 19.38 18.20 -27.79
C ALA A 18 17.86 18.35 -27.71
N LEU A 19 17.30 19.34 -28.43
CA LEU A 19 15.86 19.58 -28.48
C LEU A 19 15.12 18.44 -29.20
N ALA A 20 15.66 17.95 -30.32
CA ALA A 20 15.10 16.81 -31.05
C ALA A 20 15.10 15.52 -30.21
N VAL A 21 16.18 15.26 -29.47
CA VAL A 21 16.26 14.10 -28.56
C VAL A 21 15.25 14.22 -27.43
N GLY A 22 15.10 15.41 -26.84
CA GLY A 22 14.09 15.66 -25.81
C GLY A 22 12.67 15.42 -26.31
N LEU A 23 12.34 15.92 -27.50
CA LEU A 23 11.03 15.67 -28.13
C LEU A 23 10.80 14.18 -28.38
N PHE A 24 11.82 13.46 -28.87
CA PHE A 24 11.71 12.03 -29.14
C PHE A 24 11.44 11.20 -27.88
N ILE A 25 12.11 11.52 -26.76
CA ILE A 25 11.88 10.87 -25.47
C ILE A 25 10.46 11.14 -24.96
N CYS A 26 9.99 12.39 -25.06
CA CYS A 26 8.61 12.75 -24.71
C CYS A 26 7.58 12.00 -25.58
N SER A 27 7.86 11.83 -26.88
CA SER A 27 6.99 11.05 -27.76
C SER A 27 6.91 9.57 -27.37
N ILE A 28 8.03 8.95 -26.96
CA ILE A 28 8.02 7.56 -26.46
C ILE A 28 7.22 7.45 -25.15
N ALA A 29 7.38 8.40 -24.23
CA ALA A 29 6.61 8.43 -22.99
C ALA A 29 5.10 8.58 -23.24
N LEU A 30 4.72 9.35 -24.27
CA LEU A 30 3.33 9.50 -24.72
C LEU A 30 2.80 8.34 -25.58
N LEU A 31 3.65 7.43 -26.06
CA LEU A 31 3.21 6.17 -26.67
C LEU A 31 3.09 5.05 -25.63
N GLY A 32 3.69 5.23 -24.45
CA GLY A 32 3.56 4.34 -23.29
C GLY A 32 2.34 4.59 -22.40
N VAL A 33 1.44 5.52 -22.75
CA VAL A 33 0.20 5.77 -21.97
C VAL A 33 -0.84 4.66 -22.09
N ASP A 34 -0.66 3.70 -23.00
CA ASP A 34 -1.50 2.49 -23.01
C ASP A 34 -1.19 1.54 -21.84
N THR A 35 -0.02 1.66 -21.20
CA THR A 35 0.30 0.87 -19.99
C THR A 35 -0.43 1.35 -18.73
N VAL A 36 -0.89 2.61 -18.68
CA VAL A 36 -1.75 3.11 -17.58
C VAL A 36 -3.24 2.94 -17.87
N SER A 37 -3.61 2.59 -19.11
CA SER A 37 -5.01 2.37 -19.53
C SER A 37 -5.45 0.90 -19.57
N PHE A 38 -4.55 -0.02 -19.21
CA PHE A 38 -4.88 -1.45 -19.11
C PHE A 38 -5.85 -1.78 -17.95
N PHE A 39 -6.08 -0.82 -17.04
CA PHE A 39 -7.11 -0.93 -15.99
C PHE A 39 -8.48 -0.38 -16.39
N THR A 40 -8.61 0.29 -17.54
CA THR A 40 -9.86 0.97 -17.93
C THR A 40 -10.57 0.36 -19.14
N SER A 41 -9.92 -0.49 -19.94
CA SER A 41 -10.47 -0.96 -21.23
C SER A 41 -11.09 -2.36 -21.21
N GLY A 42 -11.10 -3.07 -20.07
CA GLY A 42 -11.67 -4.41 -19.94
C GLY A 42 -13.15 -4.48 -19.55
N THR A 43 -13.80 -3.37 -19.23
CA THR A 43 -15.16 -3.35 -18.63
C THR A 43 -16.10 -2.42 -19.39
N SER A 44 -16.28 -2.70 -20.68
CA SER A 44 -17.45 -2.24 -21.45
C SER A 44 -18.43 -3.39 -21.71
N GLY A 45 -18.37 -4.46 -20.92
CA GLY A 45 -19.46 -5.41 -20.81
C GLY A 45 -20.52 -4.81 -19.90
N ASN A 46 -21.75 -4.67 -20.39
CA ASN A 46 -22.94 -4.35 -19.62
C ASN A 46 -23.00 -5.19 -18.33
N VAL A 47 -22.42 -4.68 -17.26
CA VAL A 47 -22.83 -5.03 -15.91
C VAL A 47 -23.99 -4.09 -15.67
N GLU A 48 -25.21 -4.62 -15.75
CA GLU A 48 -26.34 -3.98 -15.09
C GLU A 48 -25.89 -3.68 -13.66
N MET A 49 -25.54 -2.42 -13.39
CA MET A 49 -25.37 -1.90 -12.06
C MET A 49 -26.77 -1.93 -11.44
N SER A 50 -27.17 -3.11 -10.98
CA SER A 50 -28.07 -3.19 -9.86
C SER A 50 -27.30 -2.55 -8.72
N THR A 51 -27.60 -1.28 -8.47
CA THR A 51 -27.31 -0.58 -7.22
C THR A 51 -28.02 -1.33 -6.10
N ALA A 52 -27.51 -2.51 -5.77
CA ALA A 52 -27.86 -3.24 -4.58
C ALA A 52 -27.35 -2.39 -3.41
N PRO A 53 -28.23 -1.95 -2.48
CA PRO A 53 -27.79 -1.21 -1.31
C PRO A 53 -26.71 -2.01 -0.58
N VAL A 54 -25.73 -1.30 -0.04
CA VAL A 54 -24.57 -1.76 0.75
C VAL A 54 -24.84 -2.98 1.64
N ASP A 55 -25.98 -2.98 2.32
CA ASP A 55 -26.42 -4.01 3.28
C ASP A 55 -26.72 -5.38 2.62
N GLU A 56 -26.86 -5.40 1.29
CA GLU A 56 -27.11 -6.63 0.52
C GLU A 56 -25.83 -7.38 0.18
N ILE A 57 -24.64 -6.78 0.33
CA ILE A 57 -23.35 -7.42 0.00
C ILE A 57 -22.60 -7.80 1.28
N ILE A 58 -22.49 -6.88 2.25
CA ILE A 58 -21.83 -7.11 3.53
C ILE A 58 -22.81 -6.76 4.65
N LYS A 59 -23.02 -7.73 5.55
CA LYS A 59 -23.93 -7.61 6.69
C LYS A 59 -23.30 -6.83 7.83
N THR A 60 -22.01 -7.07 8.10
CA THR A 60 -21.32 -6.42 9.22
C THR A 60 -19.82 -6.37 8.95
N MET A 61 -19.23 -5.21 9.26
CA MET A 61 -17.79 -5.00 9.37
C MET A 61 -17.47 -4.62 10.81
N GLU A 62 -16.63 -5.42 11.47
CA GLU A 62 -16.19 -5.15 12.84
C GLU A 62 -14.69 -4.92 12.87
N ILE A 63 -14.28 -3.85 13.54
CA ILE A 63 -12.89 -3.51 13.80
C ILE A 63 -12.79 -2.96 15.22
N SER A 64 -11.73 -3.35 15.93
CA SER A 64 -11.44 -2.78 17.24
C SER A 64 -11.13 -1.29 17.12
N LYS A 65 -11.77 -0.46 17.95
CA LYS A 65 -11.54 0.99 17.94
C LYS A 65 -10.10 1.36 18.25
N GLN A 66 -9.48 0.65 19.20
CA GLN A 66 -8.11 0.90 19.65
C GLN A 66 -7.22 -0.30 19.32
N ASN A 67 -6.05 -0.04 18.74
CA ASN A 67 -5.04 -1.03 18.36
C ASN A 67 -5.60 -2.23 17.60
N PRO A 68 -6.30 -2.02 16.47
CA PRO A 68 -6.88 -3.11 15.71
C PRO A 68 -5.80 -4.03 15.13
N ASN A 69 -6.02 -5.34 15.27
CA ASN A 69 -5.16 -6.40 14.74
C ASN A 69 -5.79 -7.13 13.53
N GLY A 70 -7.06 -6.88 13.27
CA GLY A 70 -7.78 -7.49 12.15
C GLY A 70 -9.17 -6.88 11.96
N ILE A 71 -9.75 -7.21 10.81
CA ILE A 71 -11.07 -6.77 10.37
C ILE A 71 -11.92 -8.01 10.21
N LYS A 72 -13.04 -8.08 10.92
CA LYS A 72 -14.02 -9.15 10.73
C LYS A 72 -15.07 -8.68 9.73
N LEU A 73 -15.27 -9.46 8.68
CA LEU A 73 -16.28 -9.23 7.66
C LEU A 73 -17.29 -10.37 7.66
N VAL A 74 -18.58 -10.03 7.65
CA VAL A 74 -19.69 -10.97 7.53
C VAL A 74 -20.42 -10.71 6.22
N LYS A 75 -20.50 -11.73 5.35
CA LYS A 75 -21.22 -11.67 4.08
C LYS A 75 -22.73 -11.62 4.33
N ALA A 76 -23.46 -10.85 3.55
CA ALA A 76 -24.91 -10.88 3.58
C ALA A 76 -25.45 -12.20 3.01
N ASP A 77 -26.41 -12.81 3.69
CA ASP A 77 -27.02 -14.09 3.28
C ASP A 77 -27.78 -13.98 1.95
N SER A 78 -28.21 -12.75 1.61
CA SER A 78 -28.90 -12.40 0.35
C SER A 78 -27.98 -12.30 -0.86
N PHE A 79 -26.65 -12.26 -0.68
CA PHE A 79 -25.72 -12.06 -1.79
C PHE A 79 -25.31 -13.41 -2.42
N PRO A 80 -25.71 -13.70 -3.68
CA PRO A 80 -25.54 -15.02 -4.27
C PRO A 80 -24.11 -15.33 -4.70
N SER A 81 -23.23 -14.33 -4.77
CA SER A 81 -21.86 -14.50 -5.26
C SER A 81 -20.80 -14.38 -4.15
N ASN A 82 -19.54 -14.60 -4.51
CA ASN A 82 -18.38 -14.47 -3.62
C ASN A 82 -17.64 -13.18 -3.96
N PRO A 83 -18.02 -12.04 -3.35
CA PRO A 83 -17.45 -10.75 -3.70
C PRO A 83 -15.98 -10.69 -3.27
N VAL A 84 -15.18 -9.95 -4.05
CA VAL A 84 -13.81 -9.57 -3.68
C VAL A 84 -13.86 -8.17 -3.07
N ILE A 85 -13.47 -8.06 -1.81
CA ILE A 85 -13.52 -6.84 -1.02
C ILE A 85 -12.13 -6.24 -0.96
N PHE A 86 -12.05 -4.95 -1.28
CA PHE A 86 -10.84 -4.15 -1.19
C PHE A 86 -10.92 -3.22 0.00
N PHE A 87 -9.77 -2.80 0.53
CA PHE A 87 -9.69 -1.93 1.70
C PHE A 87 -8.99 -0.62 1.33
N SER A 88 -9.45 0.46 1.94
CA SER A 88 -8.87 1.80 1.81
C SER A 88 -8.68 2.36 3.21
N ILE A 89 -7.45 2.71 3.55
CA ILE A 89 -7.11 3.33 4.83
C ILE A 89 -6.72 4.78 4.58
N GLU A 90 -7.30 5.66 5.36
CA GLU A 90 -7.10 7.11 5.30
C GLU A 90 -6.66 7.63 6.68
N GLY A 91 -6.06 8.81 6.72
CA GLY A 91 -5.58 9.45 7.94
C GLY A 91 -4.12 9.15 8.28
N ASP A 92 -3.70 9.53 9.49
CA ASP A 92 -2.30 9.39 9.92
C ASP A 92 -1.89 7.94 10.14
N ALA A 93 -2.84 7.08 10.54
CA ALA A 93 -2.60 5.64 10.70
C ALA A 93 -2.17 4.95 9.39
N ALA A 94 -2.54 5.47 8.22
CA ALA A 94 -2.20 4.89 6.91
C ALA A 94 -0.69 4.78 6.69
N LYS A 95 0.12 5.61 7.37
CA LYS A 95 1.59 5.61 7.28
C LYS A 95 2.25 4.40 7.96
N TYR A 96 1.50 3.67 8.78
CA TYR A 96 2.00 2.57 9.62
C TYR A 96 1.38 1.22 9.27
N VAL A 97 0.29 1.22 8.51
CA VAL A 97 -0.41 0.00 8.10
C VAL A 97 0.08 -0.43 6.73
N SER A 98 0.43 -1.70 6.60
CA SER A 98 0.73 -2.33 5.33
C SER A 98 -0.50 -2.35 4.43
N ASN A 99 -0.28 -2.49 3.12
CA ASN A 99 -1.40 -2.70 2.20
C ASN A 99 -2.20 -3.95 2.63
N ILE A 100 -3.46 -3.75 2.96
CA ILE A 100 -4.37 -4.85 3.30
C ILE A 100 -4.74 -5.56 2.01
N ASN A 101 -4.48 -6.87 1.96
CA ASN A 101 -4.79 -7.67 0.79
C ASN A 101 -6.31 -7.75 0.55
N PRO A 102 -6.75 -7.70 -0.72
CA PRO A 102 -8.15 -7.95 -1.03
C PRO A 102 -8.57 -9.35 -0.60
N VAL A 103 -9.79 -9.50 -0.10
CA VAL A 103 -10.30 -10.78 0.40
C VAL A 103 -11.55 -11.17 -0.36
N ARG A 104 -11.58 -12.42 -0.81
CA ARG A 104 -12.76 -13.04 -1.39
C ARG A 104 -13.62 -13.63 -0.26
N LEU A 105 -14.88 -13.22 -0.18
CA LEU A 105 -15.83 -13.75 0.80
C LEU A 105 -16.46 -15.07 0.28
N ASP A 106 -15.64 -16.13 0.25
CA ASP A 106 -16.10 -17.48 -0.10
C ASP A 106 -16.93 -18.12 1.01
N LYS A 107 -16.67 -17.73 2.26
CA LYS A 107 -17.39 -18.16 3.47
C LYS A 107 -18.25 -17.02 4.00
N SER A 108 -19.19 -17.34 4.88
CA SER A 108 -20.05 -16.34 5.53
C SER A 108 -19.26 -15.34 6.39
N GLU A 109 -18.08 -15.73 6.90
CA GLU A 109 -17.21 -14.86 7.67
C GLU A 109 -15.76 -14.94 7.19
N ALA A 110 -15.07 -13.80 7.21
CA ALA A 110 -13.63 -13.70 6.98
C ALA A 110 -12.99 -12.77 8.01
N VAL A 111 -11.80 -13.13 8.49
CA VAL A 111 -10.97 -12.27 9.33
C VAL A 111 -9.74 -11.88 8.53
N VAL A 112 -9.58 -10.58 8.30
CA VAL A 112 -8.49 -10.02 7.52
C VAL A 112 -7.48 -9.40 8.49
N PRO A 113 -6.22 -9.88 8.53
CA PRO A 113 -5.23 -9.31 9.42
C PRO A 113 -4.86 -7.88 9.00
N ILE A 114 -4.57 -7.04 9.99
CA ILE A 114 -3.98 -5.72 9.78
C ILE A 114 -2.51 -5.82 10.13
N ASP A 115 -1.67 -5.92 9.11
CA ASP A 115 -0.22 -5.93 9.28
C ASP A 115 0.32 -4.51 9.36
N LEU A 116 1.26 -4.29 10.28
CA LEU A 116 1.93 -3.00 10.42
C LEU A 116 3.30 -3.04 9.72
N ASN A 117 3.63 -1.93 9.05
CA ASN A 117 4.95 -1.71 8.49
C ASN A 117 5.47 -0.36 8.97
N ILE A 118 6.20 -0.41 10.09
CA ILE A 118 6.75 0.77 10.73
C ILE A 118 8.20 0.92 10.29
N SER A 119 8.46 1.94 9.48
CA SER A 119 9.83 2.26 9.05
C SER A 119 10.62 2.96 10.16
N LEU A 120 11.95 2.78 10.17
CA LEU A 120 12.85 3.44 11.12
C LEU A 120 12.67 4.99 11.14
N PRO A 121 12.58 5.70 10.00
CA PRO A 121 12.33 7.14 10.00
C PRO A 121 10.98 7.52 10.64
N ASN A 122 9.93 6.73 10.39
CA ASN A 122 8.62 6.96 11.00
C ASN A 122 8.67 6.72 12.51
N CYS A 123 9.40 5.70 12.97
CA CYS A 123 9.61 5.40 14.37
C CYS A 123 10.32 6.57 15.09
N ILE A 124 11.43 7.06 14.53
CA ILE A 124 12.21 8.15 15.12
C ILE A 124 11.45 9.47 15.11
N ASN A 125 10.91 9.89 13.95
CA ASN A 125 10.37 11.24 13.78
C ASN A 125 8.94 11.41 14.30
N ASN A 126 8.13 10.34 14.30
CA ASN A 126 6.70 10.46 14.59
C ASN A 126 6.27 9.72 15.86
N ILE A 127 7.05 8.74 16.32
CA ILE A 127 6.69 7.92 17.48
C ILE A 127 7.59 8.23 18.68
N LEU A 128 8.91 8.31 18.49
CA LEU A 128 9.93 8.53 19.53
C LEU A 128 10.27 10.01 19.80
N ASP A 129 9.91 10.93 18.89
CA ASP A 129 10.17 12.36 19.11
C ASP A 129 9.31 12.91 20.26
N HIS A 130 9.88 12.84 21.46
CA HIS A 130 9.33 13.37 22.71
C HIS A 130 9.32 14.91 22.77
N SER A 131 9.90 15.60 21.79
CA SER A 131 10.07 17.07 21.81
C SER A 131 8.78 17.84 21.51
N SER A 132 7.73 17.18 21.02
CA SER A 132 6.44 17.82 20.77
C SER A 132 5.45 17.50 21.89
N ASN A 133 4.74 18.52 22.38
CA ASN A 133 3.70 18.49 23.41
C ASN A 133 2.44 17.66 23.03
N LYS A 134 2.60 16.64 22.18
CA LYS A 134 1.61 15.73 21.58
C LYS A 134 1.78 14.28 22.08
N ASN A 135 2.39 14.10 23.26
CA ASN A 135 2.85 12.78 23.71
C ASN A 135 1.72 11.76 23.92
N ASP A 136 0.47 12.19 24.13
CA ASP A 136 -0.68 11.28 24.37
C ASP A 136 -1.72 11.21 23.24
N ASP A 137 -1.54 11.96 22.15
CA ASP A 137 -2.55 11.95 21.08
C ASP A 137 -2.50 10.63 20.29
N PRO A 138 -3.60 9.86 20.26
CA PRO A 138 -3.64 8.60 19.52
C PRO A 138 -3.60 8.87 18.01
N ILE A 139 -2.94 7.97 17.28
CA ILE A 139 -2.78 8.06 15.83
C ILE A 139 -4.07 7.56 15.18
N LYS A 140 -4.85 8.48 14.61
CA LYS A 140 -6.17 8.18 14.06
C LYS A 140 -6.12 7.72 12.61
N GLY A 141 -6.98 6.78 12.29
CA GLY A 141 -7.21 6.25 10.96
C GLY A 141 -8.69 6.09 10.66
N LYS A 142 -9.01 6.05 9.37
CA LYS A 142 -10.33 5.67 8.88
C LYS A 142 -10.17 4.53 7.90
N ILE A 143 -11.03 3.52 8.01
CA ILE A 143 -11.06 2.41 7.09
C ILE A 143 -12.38 2.37 6.33
N ARG A 144 -12.28 2.15 5.02
CA ARG A 144 -13.41 1.93 4.12
C ARG A 144 -13.19 0.65 3.34
N ILE A 145 -14.26 -0.02 2.99
CA ILE A 145 -14.30 -1.18 2.09
C ILE A 145 -14.85 -0.76 0.74
N LYS A 146 -14.29 -1.37 -0.31
CA LYS A 146 -14.68 -1.16 -1.69
C LYS A 146 -15.08 -2.47 -2.34
N PHE A 147 -16.07 -2.41 -3.22
CA PHE A 147 -16.48 -3.47 -4.12
C PHE A 147 -16.68 -2.89 -5.52
N LEU A 148 -16.13 -3.53 -6.55
CA LEU A 148 -16.19 -3.06 -7.95
C LEU A 148 -15.86 -1.55 -8.11
N ASN A 149 -14.82 -1.09 -7.41
CA ASN A 149 -14.32 0.30 -7.37
C ASN A 149 -15.18 1.32 -6.61
N GLU A 150 -16.31 0.93 -6.05
CA GLU A 150 -17.17 1.81 -5.27
C GLU A 150 -17.01 1.58 -3.77
N TYR A 151 -17.12 2.64 -2.98
CA TYR A 151 -17.19 2.52 -1.54
C TYR A 151 -18.54 1.97 -1.15
N ILE A 152 -18.52 0.84 -0.45
CA ILE A 152 -19.73 0.14 -0.02
C ILE A 152 -19.96 0.26 1.47
N ASN A 153 -19.31 1.18 2.18
CA ASN A 153 -19.61 1.43 3.58
C ASN A 153 -19.24 2.85 3.99
N GLU A 154 -19.82 3.25 5.12
CA GLU A 154 -19.38 4.43 5.84
C GLU A 154 -17.98 4.22 6.46
N PRO A 155 -17.14 5.27 6.53
CA PRO A 155 -15.82 5.16 7.11
C PRO A 155 -15.88 4.79 8.60
N VAL A 156 -15.17 3.72 8.96
CA VAL A 156 -15.03 3.30 10.36
C VAL A 156 -13.74 3.88 10.93
N GLU A 157 -13.85 4.59 12.05
CA GLU A 157 -12.70 5.20 12.72
C GLU A 157 -12.01 4.21 13.65
N PHE A 158 -10.68 4.22 13.64
CA PHE A 158 -9.84 3.45 14.53
C PHE A 158 -8.60 4.24 14.92
N GLU A 159 -7.90 3.81 15.96
CA GLU A 159 -6.72 4.50 16.46
C GLU A 159 -5.63 3.55 16.95
N PHE A 160 -4.38 3.98 16.81
CA PHE A 160 -3.21 3.31 17.37
C PHE A 160 -2.61 4.13 18.49
N THR A 161 -2.27 3.47 19.58
CA THR A 161 -1.42 4.05 20.63
C THR A 161 0.04 3.98 20.19
N ARG A 162 0.83 4.98 20.60
CA ARG A 162 2.26 5.04 20.23
C ARG A 162 3.03 3.87 20.84
N GLU A 163 2.72 3.51 22.09
CA GLU A 163 3.32 2.37 22.79
C GLU A 163 3.13 1.08 22.00
N TYR A 164 1.93 0.88 21.46
CA TYR A 164 1.62 -0.29 20.65
C TYR A 164 2.44 -0.32 19.36
N LEU A 165 2.54 0.82 18.65
CA LEU A 165 3.38 0.90 17.46
C LEU A 165 4.86 0.66 17.77
N LEU A 166 5.38 1.19 18.88
CA LEU A 166 6.76 0.93 19.32
C LEU A 166 6.98 -0.55 19.62
N GLU A 167 6.07 -1.17 20.36
CA GLU A 167 6.16 -2.60 20.69
C GLU A 167 6.20 -3.45 19.42
N GLN A 168 5.32 -3.18 18.46
CA GLN A 168 5.26 -3.89 17.18
C GLN A 168 6.54 -3.68 16.35
N TYR A 169 7.09 -2.46 16.35
CA TYR A 169 8.36 -2.17 15.69
C TYR A 169 9.51 -2.99 16.29
N PHE A 170 9.68 -2.98 17.60
CA PHE A 170 10.74 -3.75 18.27
C PHE A 170 10.55 -5.26 18.16
N LYS A 171 9.29 -5.73 18.10
CA LYS A 171 8.99 -7.13 17.84
C LYS A 171 9.46 -7.55 16.44
N GLY A 172 9.19 -6.74 15.42
CA GLY A 172 9.66 -6.98 14.05
C GLY A 172 11.20 -7.08 13.97
N LEU A 173 11.92 -6.17 14.62
CA LEU A 173 13.39 -6.21 14.66
C LEU A 173 13.95 -7.50 15.27
N LYS A 174 13.34 -7.99 16.35
CA LYS A 174 13.76 -9.25 17.01
C LYS A 174 13.53 -10.46 16.12
N GLU A 175 12.43 -10.48 15.37
CA GLU A 175 12.11 -11.55 14.43
C GLU A 175 13.08 -11.56 13.24
N ASP A 176 13.41 -10.39 12.69
CA ASP A 176 14.40 -10.26 11.62
C ASP A 176 15.80 -10.74 12.02
N ASP A 177 16.26 -10.37 13.22
CA ASP A 177 17.55 -10.81 13.74
C ASP A 177 17.60 -12.33 13.99
N LYS A 178 16.49 -12.91 14.44
CA LYS A 178 16.36 -14.36 14.60
C LYS A 178 16.41 -15.06 13.23
N ASN A 179 15.68 -14.55 12.25
CA ASN A 179 15.66 -15.10 10.90
C ASN A 179 17.04 -15.04 10.24
N LYS A 180 17.75 -13.92 10.34
CA LYS A 180 19.14 -13.79 9.84
C LYS A 180 20.08 -14.84 10.44
N LYS A 181 19.96 -15.13 11.74
CA LYS A 181 20.76 -16.16 12.41
C LYS A 181 20.45 -17.57 11.89
N ILE A 182 19.18 -17.86 11.58
CA ILE A 182 18.76 -19.15 11.02
C ILE A 182 19.32 -19.32 9.61
N PHE A 183 19.17 -18.34 8.73
CA PHE A 183 19.74 -18.40 7.37
C PHE A 183 21.27 -18.55 7.39
N ALA A 184 21.96 -17.82 8.27
CA ALA A 184 23.41 -17.95 8.43
C ALA A 184 23.86 -19.32 8.98
N ALA A 185 22.98 -20.02 9.72
CA ALA A 185 23.25 -21.38 10.18
C ALA A 185 23.02 -22.42 9.06
N MET A 186 21.95 -22.27 8.28
CA MET A 186 21.65 -23.13 7.13
C MET A 186 22.74 -23.05 6.05
N ASP A 187 23.25 -21.86 5.75
CA ASP A 187 24.36 -21.67 4.79
C ASP A 187 25.67 -22.33 5.27
N LYS A 188 25.88 -22.44 6.59
CA LYS A 188 27.04 -23.12 7.16
C LYS A 188 26.91 -24.64 7.11
N GLU A 189 25.70 -25.18 7.22
CA GLU A 189 25.44 -26.61 7.10
C GLU A 189 25.58 -27.09 5.65
N GLN A 190 25.03 -26.35 4.67
CA GLN A 190 25.17 -26.71 3.25
C GLN A 190 26.63 -26.71 2.76
N LYS A 191 27.47 -25.80 3.28
CA LYS A 191 28.91 -25.79 2.96
C LYS A 191 29.69 -26.95 3.56
N LYS A 192 29.21 -27.57 4.65
CA LYS A 192 29.84 -28.75 5.25
C LYS A 192 29.51 -30.05 4.51
N GLU A 193 28.38 -30.13 3.82
CA GLU A 193 27.99 -31.32 3.04
C GLU A 193 28.62 -31.37 1.64
N THR A 194 29.21 -30.27 1.17
CA THR A 194 29.83 -30.17 -0.16
C THR A 194 31.37 -30.26 -0.12
N THR A 195 31.97 -30.57 1.04
CA THR A 195 33.43 -30.74 1.24
C THR A 195 33.72 -32.11 1.81
#